data_AF-A0A0W0Y0N0-F1
#
_entry.id   AF-A0A0W0Y0N0-F1
#
_cell.length_a   1.000
_cell.length_b   1.000
_cell.length_c   1.000
_cell.angle_alpha   90.00
_cell.angle_beta   90.00
_cell.angle_gamma   90.00
#
_symmetry.space_group_name_H-M   'P 1'
#
loop_
_entity.id
_entity.type
_entity.pdbx_description
1 polymer ?
#
loop_
_entity_poly.entity_id
_entity_poly.type
_entity_poly.pdbx_seq_one_letter_code
_entity_poly.pdbx_strand_id
1 'polypeptide(L)'
;MEDNNQIKETLDQEKKECSNLASSPDRLQDFNLNKQGLWLQHSQAIIEELSQHLPDYPQKKPALRSDIRCPEDVLLTKTGCAYAFLASKRREIAKLLKHSPLRHQFGLFNKAGFIASDDFKLTDLRTQKETIYKQLMDLISRPQDGVTIQKRAQERGTIYIIEFQLTPEDAKRQHNENAKSTLPFIEDTTDLTIIFSDYGIDDAKTTLQIDHHMTPFSTDYRNESSYFYVQFVLIEPYLRACLAWTDEQPVQDFLSNAGRIAYSLAHRQLVGRGNSAIVEWLIRGLAKNRGIELGPFNHNENIGWDFKAFLTPNCEEYADWFAKKAFAVVKIQETGQFLPGKK
;
A
#
# COMPACT_ATOMS: atom_id res chain seq x y z
N MET A 1 -23.74 -16.60 36.70
CA MET A 1 -24.03 -17.01 35.30
C MET A 1 -24.21 -15.81 34.37
N GLU A 2 -24.45 -14.60 34.89
CA GLU A 2 -24.57 -13.35 34.10
C GLU A 2 -23.23 -12.76 33.65
N ASP A 3 -22.14 -12.88 34.43
CA ASP A 3 -20.80 -12.37 34.07
C ASP A 3 -20.19 -13.00 32.80
N ASN A 4 -20.49 -14.27 32.53
CA ASN A 4 -19.92 -14.96 31.35
C ASN A 4 -20.60 -14.55 30.03
N ASN A 5 -21.82 -14.01 30.06
CA ASN A 5 -22.49 -13.51 28.85
C ASN A 5 -22.01 -12.10 28.49
N GLN A 6 -21.82 -11.22 29.48
CA GLN A 6 -21.24 -9.89 29.24
C GLN A 6 -19.81 -9.97 28.72
N ILE A 7 -18.96 -10.84 29.29
CA ILE A 7 -17.58 -11.03 28.78
C ILE A 7 -17.59 -11.53 27.33
N LYS A 8 -18.55 -12.39 26.96
CA LYS A 8 -18.65 -12.96 25.62
C LYS A 8 -19.18 -11.96 24.59
N GLU A 9 -20.16 -11.14 24.96
CA GLU A 9 -20.65 -10.03 24.12
C GLU A 9 -19.58 -8.97 23.89
N THR A 10 -18.83 -8.57 24.93
CA THR A 10 -17.71 -7.64 24.79
C THR A 10 -16.60 -8.21 23.89
N LEU A 11 -16.25 -9.49 24.03
CA LEU A 11 -15.26 -10.15 23.18
C LEU A 11 -15.72 -10.29 21.72
N ASP A 12 -17.01 -10.53 21.48
CA ASP A 12 -17.57 -10.63 20.13
C ASP A 12 -17.70 -9.23 19.48
N GLN A 13 -17.96 -8.20 20.27
CA GLN A 13 -17.99 -6.80 19.82
C GLN A 13 -16.57 -6.27 19.53
N GLU A 14 -15.59 -6.55 20.39
CA GLU A 14 -14.16 -6.27 20.16
C GLU A 14 -13.62 -7.02 18.95
N LYS A 15 -14.02 -8.29 18.72
CA LYS A 15 -13.68 -9.03 17.50
C LYS A 15 -14.26 -8.39 16.25
N LYS A 16 -15.50 -7.89 16.33
CA LYS A 16 -16.21 -7.25 15.21
C LYS A 16 -15.66 -5.86 14.89
N GLU A 17 -15.18 -5.12 15.89
CA GLU A 17 -14.44 -3.87 15.66
C GLU A 17 -13.01 -4.15 15.16
N CYS A 18 -12.35 -5.19 15.69
CA CYS A 18 -11.01 -5.62 15.28
C CYS A 18 -10.93 -6.17 13.85
N SER A 19 -12.00 -6.81 13.35
CA SER A 19 -12.05 -7.34 11.99
C SER A 19 -12.12 -6.24 10.92
N ASN A 20 -12.66 -5.08 11.28
CA ASN A 20 -13.01 -4.05 10.30
C ASN A 20 -11.83 -3.15 9.89
N LEU A 21 -10.71 -3.21 10.61
CA LEU A 21 -9.50 -2.43 10.28
C LEU A 21 -8.47 -3.21 9.45
N ALA A 22 -8.76 -4.46 9.06
CA ALA A 22 -7.88 -5.19 8.15
C ALA A 22 -7.98 -4.64 6.71
N SER A 23 -6.82 -4.51 6.04
CA SER A 23 -6.74 -4.08 4.64
C SER A 23 -7.45 -5.02 3.67
N SER A 24 -7.61 -6.28 4.04
CA SER A 24 -8.38 -7.29 3.31
C SER A 24 -9.08 -8.25 4.29
N PRO A 25 -10.29 -8.73 3.94
CA PRO A 25 -11.05 -9.65 4.78
C PRO A 25 -10.35 -11.00 5.01
N ASP A 26 -9.62 -11.52 4.02
CA ASP A 26 -8.92 -12.80 4.12
C ASP A 26 -7.59 -12.68 4.90
N ARG A 27 -7.01 -11.48 4.99
CA ARG A 27 -5.74 -11.22 5.69
C ARG A 27 -5.83 -11.40 7.21
N LEU A 28 -7.03 -11.45 7.79
CA LEU A 28 -7.23 -11.72 9.21
C LEU A 28 -6.66 -13.08 9.63
N GLN A 29 -6.58 -14.06 8.71
CA GLN A 29 -6.01 -15.38 8.99
C GLN A 29 -4.48 -15.37 9.15
N ASP A 30 -3.80 -14.36 8.60
CA ASP A 30 -2.34 -14.26 8.59
C ASP A 30 -1.78 -13.76 9.93
N PHE A 31 -2.64 -13.28 10.84
CA PHE A 31 -2.25 -12.65 12.09
C PHE A 31 -2.75 -13.41 13.32
N ASN A 32 -1.95 -13.36 14.39
CA ASN A 32 -2.35 -13.93 15.66
C ASN A 32 -3.43 -13.06 16.31
N LEU A 33 -4.68 -13.52 16.27
CA LEU A 33 -5.86 -12.83 16.81
C LEU A 33 -5.68 -12.37 18.26
N ASN A 34 -4.90 -13.10 19.07
CA ASN A 34 -4.63 -12.74 20.48
C ASN A 34 -3.75 -11.48 20.61
N LYS A 35 -3.20 -10.97 19.51
CA LYS A 35 -2.37 -9.76 19.46
C LYS A 35 -3.04 -8.60 18.74
N GLN A 36 -4.29 -8.78 18.28
CA GLN A 36 -4.98 -7.79 17.48
C GLN A 36 -5.23 -6.49 18.24
N GLY A 37 -5.64 -6.55 19.51
CA GLY A 37 -5.80 -5.36 20.35
C GLY A 37 -4.51 -4.55 20.48
N LEU A 38 -3.36 -5.22 20.70
CA LEU A 38 -2.05 -4.57 20.75
C LEU A 38 -1.67 -3.96 19.40
N TRP A 39 -1.93 -4.66 18.29
CA TRP A 39 -1.70 -4.12 16.94
C TRP A 39 -2.47 -2.82 16.69
N LEU A 40 -3.75 -2.78 17.08
CA LEU A 40 -4.58 -1.59 16.93
C LEU A 40 -4.10 -0.43 17.81
N GLN A 41 -3.74 -0.71 19.06
CA GLN A 41 -3.18 0.30 19.96
C GLN A 41 -1.89 0.91 19.38
N HIS A 42 -0.97 0.08 18.89
CA HIS A 42 0.26 0.56 18.27
C HIS A 42 -0.02 1.32 16.96
N SER A 43 -0.93 0.82 16.13
CA SER A 43 -1.32 1.50 14.88
C SER A 43 -1.86 2.90 15.15
N GLN A 44 -2.75 3.05 16.14
CA GLN A 44 -3.30 4.34 16.52
C GLN A 44 -2.22 5.32 17.00
N ALA A 45 -1.29 4.85 17.82
CA ALA A 45 -0.17 5.67 18.31
C ALA A 45 0.76 6.11 17.17
N ILE A 46 1.05 5.23 16.22
CA ILE A 46 1.86 5.54 15.03
C ILE A 46 1.17 6.57 14.14
N ILE A 47 -0.14 6.43 13.92
CA ILE A 47 -0.94 7.37 13.12
C ILE A 47 -0.97 8.76 13.78
N GLU A 48 -1.13 8.82 15.10
CA GLU A 48 -1.05 10.04 15.90
C GLU A 48 0.33 10.72 15.74
N GLU A 49 1.40 9.97 16.01
CA GLU A 49 2.78 10.47 15.92
C GLU A 49 3.11 10.98 14.51
N LEU A 50 2.72 10.23 13.47
CA LEU A 50 2.88 10.67 12.08
C LEU A 50 2.13 11.97 11.80
N SER A 51 0.87 12.07 12.23
CA SER A 51 0.03 13.25 11.95
C SER A 51 0.61 14.56 12.50
N GLN A 52 1.36 14.47 13.61
CA GLN A 52 2.06 15.60 14.23
C GLN A 52 3.37 15.94 13.51
N HIS A 53 4.06 14.96 12.94
CA HIS A 53 5.35 15.17 12.26
C HIS A 53 5.25 15.55 10.78
N LEU A 54 4.15 15.18 10.12
CA LEU A 54 3.94 15.43 8.68
C LEU A 54 4.19 16.89 8.26
N PRO A 55 3.76 17.93 9.00
CA PRO A 55 4.04 19.33 8.65
C PRO A 55 5.55 19.67 8.58
N ASP A 56 6.35 19.09 9.47
CA ASP A 56 7.78 19.42 9.64
C ASP A 56 8.72 18.70 8.66
N TYR A 57 8.24 17.66 7.98
CA TYR A 57 9.05 16.93 7.00
C TYR A 57 9.20 17.72 5.69
N PRO A 58 10.34 17.65 4.98
CA PRO A 58 11.58 16.95 5.33
C PRO A 58 12.55 17.76 6.23
N GLN A 59 12.21 19.00 6.59
CA GLN A 59 13.09 19.89 7.36
C GLN A 59 13.54 19.26 8.69
N LYS A 60 12.65 18.54 9.36
CA LYS A 60 12.95 17.74 10.55
C LYS A 60 12.90 16.24 10.23
N LYS A 61 14.01 15.65 9.81
CA LYS A 61 14.08 14.23 9.44
C LYS A 61 13.64 13.30 10.61
N PRO A 62 12.98 12.17 10.32
CA PRO A 62 12.62 11.19 11.34
C PRO A 62 13.84 10.50 11.95
N ALA A 63 13.75 10.11 13.22
CA ALA A 63 14.72 9.21 13.82
C ALA A 63 14.45 7.77 13.34
N LEU A 64 15.39 7.21 12.57
CA LEU A 64 15.24 5.90 11.96
C LEU A 64 16.03 4.83 12.70
N ARG A 65 15.48 3.61 12.69
CA ARG A 65 16.24 2.43 13.12
C ARG A 65 17.33 2.13 12.10
N SER A 66 18.54 1.79 12.56
CA SER A 66 19.64 1.43 11.64
C SER A 66 19.37 0.15 10.83
N ASP A 67 18.46 -0.71 11.28
CA ASP A 67 18.20 -2.03 10.69
C ASP A 67 17.11 -2.07 9.60
N ILE A 68 16.64 -0.91 9.10
CA ILE A 68 15.72 -0.83 7.96
C ILE A 68 16.39 -0.49 6.62
N ARG A 69 17.69 -0.15 6.62
CA ARG A 69 18.48 0.16 5.41
C ARG A 69 17.87 1.26 4.53
N CYS A 70 17.27 2.28 5.14
CA CYS A 70 16.74 3.42 4.40
C CYS A 70 17.90 4.18 3.72
N PRO A 71 17.87 4.38 2.40
CA PRO A 71 18.81 5.27 1.72
C PRO A 71 18.68 6.70 2.23
N GLU A 72 19.77 7.48 2.22
CA GLU A 72 19.78 8.84 2.77
C GLU A 72 18.94 9.82 1.93
N ASP A 73 18.92 9.62 0.61
CA ASP A 73 18.21 10.48 -0.34
C ASP A 73 16.68 10.35 -0.24
N VAL A 74 16.17 9.24 0.30
CA VAL A 74 14.75 9.10 0.68
C VAL A 74 14.30 10.24 1.60
N LEU A 75 15.19 10.72 2.48
CA LEU A 75 14.87 11.75 3.48
C LEU A 75 14.91 13.19 2.92
N LEU A 76 15.04 13.34 1.61
CA LEU A 76 15.01 14.65 0.93
C LEU A 76 13.58 15.10 0.58
N THR A 77 12.59 14.20 0.65
CA THR A 77 11.18 14.49 0.35
C THR A 77 10.30 14.32 1.58
N LYS A 78 9.15 15.01 1.61
CA LYS A 78 8.19 14.85 2.70
C LYS A 78 7.62 13.43 2.71
N THR A 79 7.31 12.91 1.53
CA THR A 79 6.80 11.56 1.30
C THR A 79 7.81 10.50 1.75
N GLY A 80 9.08 10.63 1.37
CA GLY A 80 10.11 9.69 1.76
C GLY A 80 10.39 9.72 3.27
N CYS A 81 10.38 10.89 3.91
CA CYS A 81 10.45 10.99 5.37
C CYS A 81 9.27 10.27 6.07
N ALA A 82 8.04 10.52 5.62
CA ALA A 82 6.85 9.87 6.18
C ALA A 82 6.91 8.33 6.00
N TYR A 83 7.27 7.87 4.80
CA TYR A 83 7.36 6.44 4.51
C TYR A 83 8.50 5.78 5.30
N ALA A 84 9.67 6.40 5.40
CA ALA A 84 10.81 5.88 6.18
C ALA A 84 10.49 5.79 7.68
N PHE A 85 9.80 6.79 8.24
CA PHE A 85 9.28 6.75 9.60
C PHE A 85 8.36 5.52 9.80
N LEU A 86 7.38 5.32 8.91
CA LEU A 86 6.45 4.21 9.00
C LEU A 86 7.12 2.85 8.79
N ALA A 87 8.10 2.75 7.89
CA ALA A 87 8.90 1.54 7.70
C ALA A 87 9.68 1.19 8.99
N SER A 88 10.26 2.21 9.65
CA SER A 88 10.94 2.09 10.96
C SER A 88 9.99 1.55 12.03
N LYS A 89 8.78 2.11 12.14
CA LYS A 89 7.74 1.65 13.08
C LYS A 89 7.22 0.26 12.72
N ARG A 90 7.05 -0.05 11.43
CA ARG A 90 6.60 -1.37 10.97
C ARG A 90 7.58 -2.46 11.37
N ARG A 91 8.88 -2.17 11.29
CA ARG A 91 9.97 -3.04 11.74
C ARG A 91 9.92 -3.27 13.25
N GLU A 92 9.73 -2.21 14.02
CA GLU A 92 9.59 -2.29 15.48
C GLU A 92 8.43 -3.20 15.89
N ILE A 93 7.23 -2.96 15.35
CA ILE A 93 6.04 -3.75 15.65
C ILE A 93 6.18 -5.20 15.22
N ALA A 94 6.79 -5.47 14.05
CA ALA A 94 7.07 -6.84 13.62
C ALA A 94 7.91 -7.61 14.64
N LYS A 95 8.92 -6.95 15.24
CA LYS A 95 9.77 -7.54 16.29
C LYS A 95 9.00 -7.76 17.58
N LEU A 96 8.30 -6.73 18.05
CA LEU A 96 7.54 -6.75 19.29
C LEU A 96 6.46 -7.83 19.28
N LEU A 97 5.64 -7.84 18.23
CA LEU A 97 4.52 -8.78 18.08
C LEU A 97 4.94 -10.13 17.50
N LYS A 98 6.24 -10.32 17.22
CA LYS A 98 6.81 -11.56 16.70
C LYS A 98 6.18 -12.04 15.38
N HIS A 99 5.89 -11.12 14.45
CA HIS A 99 5.28 -11.46 13.16
C HIS A 99 6.12 -12.49 12.38
N SER A 100 5.45 -13.36 11.64
CA SER A 100 6.03 -14.44 10.82
C SER A 100 5.18 -14.63 9.57
N PRO A 101 5.74 -15.19 8.47
CA PRO A 101 7.15 -15.55 8.27
C PRO A 101 8.05 -14.33 8.01
N LEU A 102 9.37 -14.56 7.94
CA LEU A 102 10.38 -13.57 7.49
C LEU A 102 10.33 -12.21 8.20
N ARG A 103 10.26 -12.25 9.53
CA ARG A 103 10.17 -11.05 10.40
C ARG A 103 11.16 -9.93 10.06
N HIS A 104 12.36 -10.31 9.62
CA HIS A 104 13.45 -9.41 9.29
C HIS A 104 13.27 -8.66 7.96
N GLN A 105 12.21 -8.92 7.19
CA GLN A 105 11.89 -8.18 5.97
C GLN A 105 10.87 -7.05 6.21
N PHE A 106 10.16 -7.05 7.34
CA PHE A 106 9.17 -6.02 7.62
C PHE A 106 9.82 -4.65 7.76
N GLY A 107 9.37 -3.70 6.93
CA GLY A 107 9.89 -2.33 6.88
C GLY A 107 11.34 -2.20 6.38
N LEU A 108 11.94 -3.28 5.87
CA LEU A 108 13.28 -3.26 5.32
C LEU A 108 13.22 -2.77 3.86
N PHE A 109 13.89 -1.67 3.52
CA PHE A 109 13.96 -1.20 2.14
C PHE A 109 14.63 -2.26 1.25
N ASN A 110 14.09 -2.42 0.03
CA ASN A 110 14.61 -3.37 -0.93
C ASN A 110 16.01 -2.95 -1.41
N LYS A 111 16.84 -3.93 -1.74
CA LYS A 111 18.16 -3.70 -2.35
C LYS A 111 18.02 -3.59 -3.87
N ALA A 112 18.97 -2.94 -4.53
CA ALA A 112 19.07 -2.99 -5.99
C ALA A 112 19.12 -4.44 -6.51
N GLY A 113 18.46 -4.66 -7.64
CA GLY A 113 18.25 -5.97 -8.27
C GLY A 113 17.21 -6.87 -7.59
N PHE A 114 16.46 -6.36 -6.60
CA PHE A 114 15.43 -7.14 -5.92
C PHE A 114 14.05 -6.88 -6.52
N ILE A 115 13.35 -7.96 -6.86
CA ILE A 115 11.93 -7.97 -7.19
C ILE A 115 11.21 -8.47 -5.95
N ALA A 116 10.30 -7.65 -5.43
CA ALA A 116 9.38 -8.13 -4.40
C ALA A 116 8.24 -8.88 -5.08
N SER A 117 7.88 -10.04 -4.53
CA SER A 117 6.81 -10.87 -5.04
C SER A 117 5.85 -11.28 -3.92
N ASP A 118 4.56 -11.22 -4.19
CA ASP A 118 3.52 -11.75 -3.33
C ASP A 118 2.81 -12.93 -4.01
N ASP A 119 2.92 -14.11 -3.39
CA ASP A 119 2.34 -15.35 -3.89
C ASP A 119 1.03 -15.68 -3.17
N PHE A 120 -0.02 -15.97 -3.94
CA PHE A 120 -1.33 -16.32 -3.43
C PHE A 120 -1.85 -17.59 -4.08
N LYS A 121 -2.39 -18.50 -3.27
CA LYS A 121 -3.33 -19.50 -3.76
C LYS A 121 -4.72 -18.90 -3.74
N LEU A 122 -5.44 -19.00 -4.85
CA LEU A 122 -6.76 -18.40 -4.94
C LEU A 122 -7.75 -19.02 -3.94
N THR A 123 -7.55 -20.30 -3.63
CA THR A 123 -8.33 -21.05 -2.61
C THR A 123 -8.11 -20.55 -1.17
N ASP A 124 -7.00 -19.86 -0.90
CA ASP A 124 -6.73 -19.24 0.42
C ASP A 124 -7.39 -17.86 0.54
N LEU A 125 -7.83 -17.25 -0.56
CA LEU A 125 -8.51 -15.95 -0.65
C LEU A 125 -10.05 -16.13 -0.65
N ARG A 126 -10.58 -16.84 0.34
CA ARG A 126 -11.95 -17.37 0.31
C ARG A 126 -13.03 -16.32 0.06
N THR A 127 -12.92 -15.14 0.67
CA THR A 127 -13.93 -14.09 0.55
C THR A 127 -13.77 -13.27 -0.73
N GLN A 128 -12.56 -13.21 -1.29
CA GLN A 128 -12.27 -12.38 -2.46
C GLN A 128 -12.08 -13.15 -3.77
N LYS A 129 -11.99 -14.50 -3.73
CA LYS A 129 -11.59 -15.34 -4.86
C LYS A 129 -12.41 -15.09 -6.12
N GLU A 130 -13.72 -14.95 -5.99
CA GLU A 130 -14.64 -14.78 -7.12
C GLU A 130 -14.44 -13.42 -7.78
N THR A 131 -14.31 -12.37 -6.98
CA THR A 131 -14.07 -11.00 -7.45
C THR A 131 -12.70 -10.89 -8.14
N ILE A 132 -11.65 -11.48 -7.56
CA ILE A 132 -10.31 -11.50 -8.12
C ILE A 132 -10.28 -12.28 -9.44
N TYR A 133 -10.83 -13.50 -9.46
CA TYR A 133 -10.88 -14.33 -10.65
C TYR A 133 -11.63 -13.63 -11.78
N LYS A 134 -12.79 -13.04 -11.49
CA LYS A 134 -13.56 -12.28 -12.47
C LYS A 134 -12.76 -11.12 -13.07
N GLN A 135 -12.11 -10.31 -12.23
CA GLN A 135 -11.30 -9.17 -12.72
C GLN A 135 -10.11 -9.63 -13.56
N LEU A 136 -9.44 -10.73 -13.19
CA LEU A 136 -8.38 -11.33 -14.02
C LEU A 136 -8.92 -11.77 -15.37
N MET A 137 -10.07 -12.45 -15.41
CA MET A 137 -10.68 -12.88 -16.67
C MET A 137 -11.15 -11.70 -17.53
N ASP A 138 -11.63 -10.61 -16.90
CA ASP A 138 -11.98 -9.38 -17.60
C ASP A 138 -10.72 -8.70 -18.20
N LEU A 139 -9.60 -8.65 -17.47
CA LEU A 139 -8.30 -8.19 -17.98
C LEU A 139 -7.82 -9.03 -19.16
N ILE A 140 -7.95 -10.36 -19.07
CA ILE A 140 -7.51 -11.31 -20.11
C ILE A 140 -8.36 -11.22 -21.38
N SER A 141 -9.67 -11.00 -21.23
CA SER A 141 -10.63 -11.08 -22.34
C SER A 141 -10.78 -9.77 -23.12
N ARG A 142 -10.36 -8.63 -22.55
CA ARG A 142 -10.54 -7.31 -23.15
C ARG A 142 -9.20 -6.60 -23.27
N PRO A 143 -8.83 -6.14 -24.49
CA PRO A 143 -7.68 -5.25 -24.63
C PRO A 143 -7.85 -4.03 -23.73
N GLN A 144 -6.83 -3.73 -22.93
CA GLN A 144 -6.75 -2.51 -22.14
C GLN A 144 -5.47 -1.77 -22.48
N ASP A 145 -5.54 -0.45 -22.54
CA ASP A 145 -4.38 0.38 -22.79
C ASP A 145 -3.35 0.20 -21.67
N GLY A 146 -2.08 0.04 -22.05
CA GLY A 146 -1.00 -0.18 -21.09
C GLY A 146 -0.95 -1.59 -20.49
N VAL A 147 -1.69 -2.58 -21.03
CA VAL A 147 -1.63 -3.97 -20.56
C VAL A 147 -1.15 -4.90 -21.68
N THR A 148 -0.08 -5.66 -21.42
CA THR A 148 0.40 -6.74 -22.28
C THR A 148 0.06 -8.10 -21.67
N ILE A 149 -0.35 -9.06 -22.49
CA ILE A 149 -0.76 -10.40 -22.02
C ILE A 149 -0.06 -11.47 -22.86
N GLN A 150 0.73 -12.31 -22.19
CA GLN A 150 1.31 -13.51 -22.77
C GLN A 150 0.57 -14.73 -22.26
N LYS A 151 0.18 -15.63 -23.17
CA LYS A 151 -0.54 -16.87 -22.86
C LYS A 151 0.35 -18.08 -23.12
N ARG A 152 0.47 -18.97 -22.14
CA ARG A 152 1.18 -20.26 -22.27
C ARG A 152 0.24 -21.40 -21.88
N ALA A 153 -0.14 -22.21 -22.87
CA ALA A 153 -0.96 -23.39 -22.63
C ALA A 153 -0.16 -24.46 -21.86
N GLN A 154 -0.83 -25.11 -20.91
CA GLN A 154 -0.36 -26.28 -20.18
C GLN A 154 -1.33 -27.44 -20.42
N GLU A 155 -0.94 -28.68 -20.11
CA GLU A 155 -1.78 -29.87 -20.36
C GLU A 155 -3.20 -29.79 -19.74
N ARG A 156 -3.36 -29.06 -18.62
CA ARG A 156 -4.62 -28.96 -17.87
C ARG A 156 -4.98 -27.54 -17.42
N GLY A 157 -4.30 -26.52 -17.93
CA GLY A 157 -4.48 -25.15 -17.48
C GLY A 157 -3.79 -24.15 -18.41
N THR A 158 -3.84 -22.88 -18.04
CA THR A 158 -3.17 -21.82 -18.79
C THR A 158 -2.39 -20.93 -17.83
N ILE A 159 -1.16 -20.58 -18.18
CA ILE A 159 -0.41 -19.54 -17.49
C ILE A 159 -0.54 -18.25 -18.29
N TYR A 160 -1.01 -17.21 -17.63
CA TYR A 160 -1.05 -15.84 -18.14
C TYR A 160 0.03 -15.02 -17.45
N ILE A 161 0.82 -14.29 -18.24
CA ILE A 161 1.71 -13.24 -17.76
C ILE A 161 1.09 -11.93 -18.22
N ILE A 162 0.58 -11.15 -17.28
CA ILE A 162 -0.12 -9.89 -17.51
C ILE A 162 0.78 -8.78 -16.98
N GLU A 163 1.29 -7.91 -17.85
CA GLU A 163 2.21 -6.85 -17.46
C GLU A 163 1.52 -5.50 -17.65
N PHE A 164 1.51 -4.68 -16.60
CA PHE A 164 1.04 -3.31 -16.65
C PHE A 164 2.22 -2.42 -16.99
N GLN A 165 2.06 -1.57 -17.99
CA GLN A 165 3.07 -0.64 -18.45
C GLN A 165 2.77 0.74 -17.90
N LEU A 166 3.82 1.48 -17.54
CA LEU A 166 3.73 2.90 -17.27
C LEU A 166 3.11 3.61 -18.47
N THR A 167 2.24 4.59 -18.22
CA THR A 167 1.78 5.47 -19.29
C THR A 167 2.96 6.22 -19.90
N PRO A 168 2.90 6.65 -21.17
CA PRO A 168 3.97 7.43 -21.79
C PRO A 168 4.33 8.69 -20.98
N GLU A 169 3.32 9.33 -20.38
CA GLU A 169 3.49 10.48 -19.50
C GLU A 169 4.22 10.12 -18.21
N ASP A 170 3.86 9.00 -17.57
CA ASP A 170 4.53 8.51 -16.36
C ASP A 170 5.98 8.11 -16.63
N ALA A 171 6.23 7.36 -17.70
CA ALA A 171 7.57 6.99 -18.12
C ALA A 171 8.44 8.22 -18.38
N LYS A 172 7.88 9.24 -19.06
CA LYS A 172 8.58 10.51 -19.30
C LYS A 172 8.86 11.28 -18.01
N ARG A 173 7.91 11.32 -17.07
CA ARG A 173 8.11 11.97 -15.76
C ARG A 173 9.20 11.26 -14.96
N GLN A 174 9.15 9.94 -14.89
CA GLN A 174 10.18 9.13 -14.25
C GLN A 174 11.55 9.39 -14.86
N HIS A 175 11.64 9.37 -16.20
CA HIS A 175 12.88 9.61 -16.91
C HIS A 175 13.49 10.97 -16.56
N ASN A 176 12.67 12.03 -16.57
CA ASN A 176 13.14 13.38 -16.27
C ASN A 176 13.66 13.50 -14.83
N GLU A 177 13.02 12.86 -13.86
CA GLU A 177 13.48 12.91 -12.46
C GLU A 177 14.69 12.00 -12.23
N ASN A 178 14.75 10.83 -12.88
CA ASN A 178 15.90 9.94 -12.85
C ASN A 178 17.15 10.61 -13.43
N ALA A 179 17.03 11.28 -14.59
CA ALA A 179 18.13 12.00 -15.22
C ALA A 179 18.69 13.17 -14.37
N LYS A 180 17.87 13.74 -13.48
CA LYS A 180 18.29 14.79 -12.52
C LYS A 180 18.87 14.24 -11.22
N SER A 181 18.70 12.94 -10.97
CA SER A 181 19.04 12.33 -9.70
C SER A 181 20.56 12.16 -9.53
N THR A 182 21.01 12.02 -8.29
CA THR A 182 22.44 11.86 -7.97
C THR A 182 23.01 10.53 -8.44
N LEU A 183 22.21 9.47 -8.44
CA LEU A 183 22.59 8.13 -8.88
C LEU A 183 21.49 7.57 -9.80
N PRO A 184 21.49 7.95 -11.10
CA PRO A 184 20.50 7.47 -12.05
C PRO A 184 20.49 5.94 -12.15
N PHE A 185 19.31 5.38 -12.41
CA PHE A 185 19.08 3.94 -12.51
C PHE A 185 18.64 3.47 -13.90
N ILE A 186 18.78 2.17 -14.12
CA ILE A 186 18.27 1.51 -15.32
C ILE A 186 16.75 1.48 -15.24
N GLU A 187 16.09 2.16 -16.17
CA GLU A 187 14.64 2.28 -16.22
C GLU A 187 14.00 1.01 -16.80
N ASP A 188 12.84 0.65 -16.25
CA ASP A 188 11.91 -0.35 -16.76
C ASP A 188 10.54 0.34 -16.96
N THR A 189 9.84 0.00 -18.05
CA THR A 189 8.51 0.52 -18.33
C THR A 189 7.41 -0.32 -17.69
N THR A 190 7.74 -1.50 -17.18
CA THR A 190 6.78 -2.39 -16.50
C THR A 190 6.53 -1.88 -15.08
N ASP A 191 5.29 -1.49 -14.75
CA ASP A 191 4.89 -1.02 -13.42
C ASP A 191 4.54 -2.18 -12.47
N LEU A 192 3.89 -3.23 -12.99
CA LEU A 192 3.48 -4.41 -12.23
C LEU A 192 3.37 -5.62 -13.15
N THR A 193 3.75 -6.80 -12.69
CA THR A 193 3.52 -8.06 -13.40
C THR A 193 2.66 -9.00 -12.57
N ILE A 194 1.64 -9.57 -13.20
CA ILE A 194 0.79 -10.61 -12.64
C ILE A 194 1.04 -11.92 -13.38
N ILE A 195 1.45 -12.95 -12.66
CA ILE A 195 1.53 -14.31 -13.17
C ILE A 195 0.32 -15.07 -12.63
N PHE A 196 -0.65 -15.35 -13.50
CA PHE A 196 -1.87 -16.06 -13.17
C PHE A 196 -1.85 -17.47 -13.77
N SER A 197 -1.74 -18.48 -12.91
CA SER A 197 -1.81 -19.87 -13.30
C SER A 197 -3.24 -20.37 -13.15
N ASP A 198 -3.99 -20.42 -14.23
CA ASP A 198 -5.41 -20.79 -14.25
C ASP A 198 -5.61 -22.29 -14.52
N TYR A 199 -6.07 -23.01 -13.49
CA TYR A 199 -6.54 -24.39 -13.58
C TYR A 199 -8.04 -24.51 -13.24
N GLY A 200 -8.74 -23.38 -13.15
CA GLY A 200 -10.12 -23.27 -12.66
C GLY A 200 -10.20 -22.68 -11.25
N ILE A 201 -11.24 -21.88 -11.00
CA ILE A 201 -11.38 -21.06 -9.78
C ILE A 201 -11.24 -21.82 -8.46
N ASP A 202 -11.69 -23.08 -8.40
CA ASP A 202 -11.64 -23.92 -7.20
C ASP A 202 -10.48 -24.92 -7.18
N ASP A 203 -9.62 -24.93 -8.21
CA ASP A 203 -8.45 -25.82 -8.25
C ASP A 203 -7.33 -25.29 -7.33
N ALA A 204 -6.75 -26.17 -6.51
CA ALA A 204 -5.67 -25.83 -5.58
C ALA A 204 -4.37 -25.38 -6.27
N LYS A 205 -4.22 -25.66 -7.57
CA LYS A 205 -3.11 -25.20 -8.42
C LYS A 205 -3.36 -23.82 -9.01
N THR A 206 -4.56 -23.27 -8.84
CA THR A 206 -4.85 -21.92 -9.30
C THR A 206 -4.20 -20.89 -8.38
N THR A 207 -3.16 -20.24 -8.91
CA THR A 207 -2.31 -19.32 -8.16
C THR A 207 -2.18 -17.99 -8.86
N LEU A 208 -1.95 -16.96 -8.05
CA LEU A 208 -1.70 -15.60 -8.45
C LEU A 208 -0.39 -15.15 -7.82
N GLN A 209 0.58 -14.77 -8.63
CA GLN A 209 1.82 -14.16 -8.18
C GLN A 209 1.84 -12.71 -8.67
N ILE A 210 2.09 -11.78 -7.74
CA ILE A 210 2.22 -10.35 -8.01
C ILE A 210 3.69 -9.99 -7.91
N ASP A 211 4.33 -9.74 -9.04
CA ASP A 211 5.70 -9.25 -9.13
C ASP A 211 5.67 -7.72 -9.22
N HIS A 212 6.15 -7.08 -8.15
CA HIS A 212 6.24 -5.63 -8.05
C HIS A 212 7.38 -5.07 -8.90
N HIS A 213 7.33 -3.77 -9.19
CA HIS A 213 8.41 -3.08 -9.90
C HIS A 213 9.77 -3.36 -9.23
N MET A 214 10.73 -3.86 -10.02
CA MET A 214 12.06 -4.20 -9.54
C MET A 214 12.75 -2.97 -8.96
N THR A 215 13.43 -3.09 -7.82
CA THR A 215 14.36 -2.03 -7.40
C THR A 215 15.59 -2.07 -8.32
N PRO A 216 15.79 -1.09 -9.21
CA PRO A 216 16.80 -1.19 -10.26
C PRO A 216 18.20 -0.89 -9.73
N PHE A 217 19.20 -1.43 -10.44
CA PHE A 217 20.60 -1.01 -10.29
C PHE A 217 20.81 0.41 -10.81
N SER A 218 21.87 1.07 -10.35
CA SER A 218 22.35 2.28 -11.03
C SER A 218 22.76 1.97 -12.47
N THR A 219 22.89 3.01 -13.30
CA THR A 219 23.36 2.89 -14.68
C THR A 219 24.78 2.33 -14.82
N ASP A 220 25.59 2.39 -13.76
CA ASP A 220 26.91 1.75 -13.66
C ASP A 220 26.91 0.44 -12.85
N TYR A 221 25.73 -0.16 -12.64
CA TYR A 221 25.53 -1.46 -11.97
C TYR A 221 26.01 -1.53 -10.51
N ARG A 222 26.04 -0.40 -9.80
CA ARG A 222 26.22 -0.38 -8.35
C ARG A 222 24.97 -0.87 -7.64
N ASN A 223 25.18 -1.37 -6.42
CA ASN A 223 24.12 -1.85 -5.53
C ASN A 223 23.35 -0.72 -4.81
N GLU A 224 23.44 0.51 -5.32
CA GLU A 224 22.81 1.72 -4.80
C GLU A 224 22.28 2.54 -5.98
N SER A 225 21.13 3.19 -5.82
CA SER A 225 20.53 4.07 -6.82
C SER A 225 19.58 5.06 -6.17
N SER A 226 19.29 6.16 -6.86
CA SER A 226 18.30 7.15 -6.42
C SER A 226 16.86 6.76 -6.77
N TYR A 227 16.60 5.46 -7.01
CA TYR A 227 15.28 4.93 -7.33
C TYR A 227 14.23 5.35 -6.30
N PHE A 228 14.47 5.09 -5.01
CA PHE A 228 13.51 5.41 -3.97
C PHE A 228 13.23 6.92 -3.90
N TYR A 229 14.27 7.75 -3.98
CA TYR A 229 14.10 9.21 -4.04
C TYR A 229 13.20 9.62 -5.20
N VAL A 230 13.47 9.14 -6.42
CA VAL A 230 12.67 9.46 -7.61
C VAL A 230 11.21 9.02 -7.43
N GLN A 231 10.97 7.80 -6.92
CA GLN A 231 9.59 7.33 -6.69
C GLN A 231 8.86 8.21 -5.67
N PHE A 232 9.53 8.66 -4.60
CA PHE A 232 8.91 9.58 -3.64
C PHE A 232 8.70 10.98 -4.20
N VAL A 233 9.58 11.48 -5.08
CA VAL A 233 9.36 12.74 -5.81
C VAL A 233 8.11 12.68 -6.67
N LEU A 234 7.86 11.55 -7.35
CA LEU A 234 6.67 11.38 -8.20
C LEU A 234 5.37 11.31 -7.38
N ILE A 235 5.41 10.80 -6.14
CA ILE A 235 4.25 10.71 -5.24
C ILE A 235 4.02 12.02 -4.47
N GLU A 236 5.08 12.81 -4.23
CA GLU A 236 5.06 14.03 -3.43
C GLU A 236 3.94 15.03 -3.78
N PRO A 237 3.58 15.28 -5.04
CA PRO A 237 2.48 16.18 -5.37
C PRO A 237 1.14 15.76 -4.75
N TYR A 238 0.83 14.46 -4.73
CA TYR A 238 -0.41 13.94 -4.15
C TYR A 238 -0.42 14.07 -2.63
N LEU A 239 0.71 13.79 -1.98
CA LEU A 239 0.86 13.97 -0.53
C LEU A 239 0.72 15.44 -0.14
N ARG A 240 1.32 16.35 -0.91
CA ARG A 240 1.17 17.80 -0.70
C ARG A 240 -0.26 18.26 -0.92
N ALA A 241 -0.97 17.71 -1.90
CA ALA A 241 -2.39 18.01 -2.11
C ALA A 241 -3.24 17.57 -0.90
N CYS A 242 -3.01 16.36 -0.36
CA CYS A 242 -3.64 15.92 0.88
C CYS A 242 -3.36 16.86 2.06
N LEU A 243 -2.13 17.36 2.19
CA LEU A 243 -1.74 18.33 3.23
C LEU A 243 -2.09 19.79 2.91
N ALA A 244 -2.58 20.09 1.72
CA ALA A 244 -3.11 21.41 1.39
C ALA A 244 -4.64 21.45 1.52
N TRP A 245 -5.27 20.27 1.66
CA TRP A 245 -6.72 20.15 1.75
C TRP A 245 -7.29 20.97 2.93
N THR A 246 -8.42 21.61 2.66
CA THR A 246 -9.25 22.35 3.62
C THR A 246 -10.70 21.87 3.54
N ASP A 247 -11.49 22.15 4.58
CA ASP A 247 -12.91 21.81 4.67
C ASP A 247 -13.81 22.53 3.65
N GLU A 248 -13.28 23.56 2.97
CA GLU A 248 -13.91 24.20 1.81
C GLU A 248 -13.89 23.32 0.55
N GLN A 249 -13.03 22.30 0.51
CA GLN A 249 -12.88 21.40 -0.63
C GLN A 249 -13.63 20.07 -0.41
N PRO A 250 -14.15 19.42 -1.48
CA PRO A 250 -14.71 18.08 -1.37
C PRO A 250 -13.72 17.10 -0.73
N VAL A 251 -14.17 16.28 0.23
CA VAL A 251 -13.32 15.23 0.81
C VAL A 251 -12.87 14.20 -0.23
N GLN A 252 -13.61 14.06 -1.32
CA GLN A 252 -13.25 13.23 -2.47
C GLN A 252 -11.95 13.66 -3.13
N ASP A 253 -11.59 14.94 -3.10
CA ASP A 253 -10.31 15.43 -3.65
C ASP A 253 -9.14 14.94 -2.80
N PHE A 254 -9.29 14.99 -1.47
CA PHE A 254 -8.34 14.38 -0.54
C PHE A 254 -8.22 12.87 -0.80
N LEU A 255 -9.35 12.17 -0.87
CA LEU A 255 -9.36 10.72 -1.01
C LEU A 255 -8.83 10.25 -2.38
N SER A 256 -9.06 11.01 -3.45
CA SER A 256 -8.50 10.69 -4.77
C SER A 256 -6.98 10.79 -4.75
N ASN A 257 -6.43 11.83 -4.11
CA ASN A 257 -4.98 11.96 -3.93
C ASN A 257 -4.41 10.84 -3.04
N ALA A 258 -5.10 10.50 -1.95
CA ALA A 258 -4.74 9.35 -1.12
C ALA A 258 -4.77 8.02 -1.92
N GLY A 259 -5.74 7.85 -2.82
CA GLY A 259 -5.84 6.73 -3.75
C GLY A 259 -4.63 6.64 -4.68
N ARG A 260 -4.19 7.75 -5.28
CA ARG A 260 -2.98 7.78 -6.12
C ARG A 260 -1.71 7.41 -5.35
N ILE A 261 -1.61 7.84 -4.08
CA ILE A 261 -0.51 7.42 -3.19
C ILE A 261 -0.58 5.90 -2.94
N ALA A 262 -1.76 5.38 -2.61
CA ALA A 262 -1.97 3.97 -2.33
C ALA A 262 -1.62 3.09 -3.53
N TYR A 263 -2.08 3.49 -4.72
CA TYR A 263 -1.80 2.81 -5.99
C TYR A 263 -0.30 2.70 -6.25
N SER A 264 0.40 3.83 -6.27
CA SER A 264 1.83 3.88 -6.56
C SER A 264 2.64 3.03 -5.59
N LEU A 265 2.32 3.09 -4.28
CA LEU A 265 3.02 2.33 -3.26
C LEU A 265 2.67 0.84 -3.29
N ALA A 266 1.44 0.47 -3.65
CA ALA A 266 1.05 -0.93 -3.83
C ALA A 266 1.85 -1.58 -4.96
N HIS A 267 1.98 -0.90 -6.10
CA HIS A 267 2.67 -1.47 -7.27
C HIS A 267 4.18 -1.62 -7.06
N ARG A 268 4.80 -0.71 -6.30
CA ARG A 268 6.26 -0.66 -6.13
C ARG A 268 6.80 -1.49 -4.97
N GLN A 269 5.99 -1.75 -3.94
CA GLN A 269 6.39 -2.48 -2.73
C GLN A 269 7.82 -2.14 -2.24
N LEU A 270 8.06 -0.88 -1.88
CA LEU A 270 9.41 -0.35 -1.64
C LEU A 270 10.15 -0.99 -0.45
N VAL A 271 9.46 -1.81 0.36
CA VAL A 271 10.01 -2.61 1.45
C VAL A 271 9.71 -4.09 1.24
N GLY A 272 10.55 -4.95 1.81
CA GLY A 272 10.46 -6.39 1.61
C GLY A 272 9.14 -7.00 2.13
N ARG A 273 8.59 -6.49 3.24
CA ARG A 273 7.26 -6.90 3.76
C ARG A 273 6.56 -5.76 4.53
N GLY A 274 5.23 -5.83 4.57
CA GLY A 274 4.38 -4.98 5.41
C GLY A 274 3.99 -3.64 4.78
N ASN A 275 4.09 -3.53 3.46
CA ASN A 275 3.73 -2.34 2.70
C ASN A 275 2.27 -1.92 2.92
N SER A 276 1.30 -2.85 2.88
CA SER A 276 -0.12 -2.50 3.08
C SER A 276 -0.39 -1.76 4.40
N ALA A 277 0.24 -2.19 5.50
CA ALA A 277 0.10 -1.51 6.79
C ALA A 277 0.76 -0.12 6.80
N ILE A 278 1.91 0.03 6.12
CA ILE A 278 2.58 1.32 5.97
C ILE A 278 1.69 2.29 5.19
N VAL A 279 1.12 1.85 4.06
CA VAL A 279 0.22 2.66 3.24
C VAL A 279 -1.03 3.07 4.02
N GLU A 280 -1.62 2.14 4.77
CA GLU A 280 -2.77 2.44 5.61
C GLU A 280 -2.43 3.49 6.69
N TRP A 281 -1.33 3.31 7.42
CA TRP A 281 -0.89 4.28 8.43
C TRP A 281 -0.59 5.66 7.82
N LEU A 282 -0.03 5.69 6.60
CA LEU A 282 0.23 6.94 5.89
C LEU A 282 -1.07 7.69 5.58
N ILE A 283 -2.04 7.00 4.97
CA ILE A 283 -3.32 7.61 4.56
C ILE A 283 -4.12 8.06 5.77
N ARG A 284 -4.18 7.24 6.82
CA ARG A 284 -4.85 7.59 8.08
C ARG A 284 -4.13 8.73 8.82
N GLY A 285 -2.79 8.79 8.77
CA GLY A 285 -2.02 9.90 9.33
C GLY A 285 -2.24 11.21 8.59
N LEU A 286 -2.31 11.17 7.26
CA LEU A 286 -2.68 12.34 6.43
C LEU A 286 -4.10 12.81 6.75
N ALA A 287 -5.06 11.88 6.83
CA ALA A 287 -6.44 12.21 7.14
C ALA A 287 -6.58 12.83 8.53
N LYS A 288 -5.92 12.23 9.53
CA LYS A 288 -5.89 12.75 10.89
C LYS A 288 -5.29 14.15 10.98
N ASN A 289 -4.20 14.43 10.26
CA ASN A 289 -3.61 15.77 10.18
C ASN A 289 -4.61 16.82 9.64
N ARG A 290 -5.58 16.38 8.84
CA ARG A 290 -6.62 17.22 8.22
C ARG A 290 -7.97 17.19 8.96
N GLY A 291 -8.05 16.58 10.14
CA GLY A 291 -9.32 16.43 10.85
C GLY A 291 -10.32 15.50 10.12
N ILE A 292 -9.83 14.61 9.26
CA ILE A 292 -10.64 13.61 8.57
C ILE A 292 -10.53 12.29 9.33
N GLU A 293 -11.66 11.77 9.78
CA GLU A 293 -11.79 10.46 10.38
C GLU A 293 -12.18 9.44 9.31
N LEU A 294 -11.25 8.56 8.98
CA LEU A 294 -11.48 7.43 8.09
C LEU A 294 -11.96 6.24 8.91
N GLY A 295 -13.12 5.71 8.57
CA GLY A 295 -13.64 4.47 9.13
C GLY A 295 -12.87 3.24 8.66
N PRO A 296 -13.43 2.04 8.87
CA PRO A 296 -12.87 0.81 8.32
C PRO A 296 -12.87 0.80 6.79
N PHE A 297 -12.01 -0.03 6.21
CA PHE A 297 -12.10 -0.31 4.78
C PHE A 297 -13.45 -0.97 4.49
N ASN A 298 -14.03 -0.64 3.34
CA ASN A 298 -15.29 -1.21 2.89
C ASN A 298 -15.02 -2.57 2.22
N HIS A 299 -15.64 -3.62 2.74
CA HIS A 299 -15.51 -4.97 2.17
C HIS A 299 -16.72 -5.39 1.34
N ASN A 300 -17.68 -4.49 1.06
CA ASN A 300 -18.91 -4.83 0.32
C ASN A 300 -18.68 -5.34 -1.11
N GLU A 301 -17.55 -4.97 -1.73
CA GLU A 301 -17.18 -5.45 -3.07
C GLU A 301 -16.34 -6.74 -3.02
N ASN A 302 -16.15 -7.33 -1.84
CA ASN A 302 -15.37 -8.55 -1.64
C ASN A 302 -13.97 -8.44 -2.27
N ILE A 303 -13.32 -7.29 -2.09
CA ILE A 303 -11.95 -7.05 -2.53
C ILE A 303 -11.27 -6.04 -1.60
N GLY A 304 -10.05 -6.36 -1.17
CA GLY A 304 -9.17 -5.46 -0.44
C GLY A 304 -8.63 -4.37 -1.35
N TRP A 305 -8.28 -3.22 -0.77
CA TRP A 305 -7.79 -2.09 -1.56
C TRP A 305 -6.49 -2.42 -2.30
N ASP A 306 -5.65 -3.28 -1.73
CA ASP A 306 -4.37 -3.70 -2.30
C ASP A 306 -4.58 -4.57 -3.54
N PHE A 307 -5.43 -5.61 -3.45
CA PHE A 307 -5.85 -6.37 -4.64
C PHE A 307 -6.54 -5.51 -5.68
N LYS A 308 -7.34 -4.53 -5.24
CA LYS A 308 -7.99 -3.62 -6.19
C LYS A 308 -6.98 -2.77 -6.94
N ALA A 309 -5.89 -2.33 -6.29
CA ALA A 309 -4.79 -1.66 -6.96
C ALA A 309 -4.14 -2.59 -7.98
N PHE A 310 -3.73 -3.79 -7.57
CA PHE A 310 -3.08 -4.76 -8.46
C PHE A 310 -3.88 -5.09 -9.71
N LEU A 311 -5.21 -5.10 -9.63
CA LEU A 311 -6.10 -5.51 -10.72
C LEU A 311 -6.67 -4.34 -11.54
N THR A 312 -6.25 -3.10 -11.28
CA THR A 312 -6.73 -1.91 -11.99
C THR A 312 -5.57 -1.23 -12.71
N PRO A 313 -5.40 -1.37 -14.03
CA PRO A 313 -4.23 -0.83 -14.75
C PRO A 313 -4.12 0.70 -14.73
N ASN A 314 -5.26 1.39 -14.60
CA ASN A 314 -5.31 2.84 -14.63
C ASN A 314 -5.36 3.42 -13.20
N CYS A 315 -4.35 4.21 -12.85
CA CYS A 315 -4.24 4.87 -11.54
C CYS A 315 -5.42 5.79 -11.24
N GLU A 316 -5.94 6.51 -12.23
CA GLU A 316 -7.05 7.45 -12.07
C GLU A 316 -8.38 6.73 -11.84
N GLU A 317 -8.61 5.60 -12.52
CA GLU A 317 -9.77 4.73 -12.25
C GLU A 317 -9.71 4.14 -10.84
N TYR A 318 -8.52 3.69 -10.40
CA TYR A 318 -8.32 3.22 -9.04
C TYR A 318 -8.54 4.35 -8.02
N ALA A 319 -8.02 5.55 -8.28
CA ALA A 319 -8.16 6.70 -7.38
C ALA A 319 -9.63 7.13 -7.23
N ASP A 320 -10.40 7.12 -8.31
CA ASP A 320 -11.85 7.38 -8.28
C ASP A 320 -12.60 6.31 -7.47
N TRP A 321 -12.27 5.03 -7.69
CA TRP A 321 -12.79 3.93 -6.88
C TRP A 321 -12.44 4.13 -5.41
N PHE A 322 -11.20 4.47 -5.10
CA PHE A 322 -10.72 4.65 -3.73
C PHE A 322 -11.49 5.76 -3.03
N ALA A 323 -11.69 6.90 -3.70
CA ALA A 323 -12.42 8.04 -3.18
C ALA A 323 -13.90 7.75 -2.90
N LYS A 324 -14.52 6.90 -3.71
CA LYS A 324 -15.96 6.59 -3.60
C LYS A 324 -16.24 5.39 -2.71
N LYS A 325 -15.32 4.43 -2.64
CA LYS A 325 -15.64 3.07 -2.18
C LYS A 325 -14.67 2.48 -1.18
N ALA A 326 -13.43 2.97 -1.04
CA ALA A 326 -12.44 2.28 -0.20
C ALA A 326 -12.82 2.25 1.29
N PHE A 327 -13.49 3.28 1.80
CA PHE A 327 -13.86 3.37 3.22
C PHE A 327 -15.38 3.25 3.40
N ALA A 328 -15.79 2.52 4.44
CA ALA A 328 -17.22 2.36 4.76
C ALA A 328 -17.83 3.66 5.29
N VAL A 329 -17.02 4.47 5.97
CA VAL A 329 -17.41 5.74 6.57
C VAL A 329 -16.27 6.73 6.45
N VAL A 330 -16.58 7.98 6.12
CA VAL A 330 -15.65 9.12 6.15
C VAL A 330 -16.37 10.26 6.86
N LYS A 331 -15.74 10.82 7.91
CA LYS A 331 -16.29 11.95 8.67
C LYS A 331 -15.27 13.08 8.72
N ILE A 332 -15.75 14.32 8.56
CA ILE A 332 -14.95 15.51 8.83
C ILE A 332 -15.24 15.89 10.28
N GLN A 333 -14.20 15.99 11.10
CA GLN A 333 -14.32 16.43 12.47
C GLN A 333 -14.48 17.96 12.47
N GLU A 334 -15.54 18.47 13.08
CA GLU A 334 -15.72 19.91 13.25
C GLU A 334 -14.51 20.45 14.03
N THR A 335 -13.75 21.32 13.38
CA THR A 335 -12.49 21.87 13.89
C THR A 335 -12.77 22.83 15.04
N GLY A 336 -12.93 22.28 16.25
CA GLY A 336 -12.67 23.01 17.48
C GLY A 336 -11.17 23.24 17.64
N GLN A 337 -10.67 24.40 17.19
CA GLN A 337 -9.32 24.93 17.48
C GLN A 337 -8.12 24.04 17.09
N PHE A 338 -7.80 23.95 15.80
CA PHE A 338 -6.38 23.78 15.41
C PHE A 338 -5.77 25.17 15.19
N LEU A 339 -4.87 25.53 16.11
CA LEU A 339 -4.18 26.82 16.15
C LEU A 339 -3.47 27.09 14.80
N PRO A 340 -3.63 28.29 14.21
CA PRO A 340 -2.82 28.68 13.08
C PRO A 340 -1.35 28.69 13.51
N GLY A 341 -0.50 28.04 12.72
CA GLY A 341 0.95 28.06 12.89
C GLY A 341 1.43 29.49 13.15
N LYS A 342 2.18 29.68 14.23
CA LYS A 342 2.83 30.96 14.51
C LYS A 342 3.74 31.31 13.32
N LYS A 343 3.54 32.54 12.83
CA LYS A 343 4.27 33.20 11.73
C LYS A 343 5.78 33.12 11.89
#